data_AF-A0A8T4DCY5-F1
#
_entry.id   AF-A0A8T4DCY5-F1
#
_cell.length_a   1.000
_cell.length_b   1.000
_cell.length_c   1.000
_cell.angle_alpha   90.00
_cell.angle_beta   90.00
_cell.angle_gamma   90.00
#
_symmetry.space_group_name_H-M   'P 1'
#
loop_
_entity.id
_entity.type
_entity.pdbx_description
1 polymer ?
#
loop_
_entity_poly.entity_id
_entity_poly.type
_entity_poly.pdbx_seq_one_letter_code
_entity_poly.pdbx_strand_id
1 'polypeptide(L)'
;MFNEIITFLRNVDIGFLDALISIIVGVIVLITVFFGIIEYLKSKKEFSDLFLYCKAKDLQQEDFGIQPPSDAKANIEAYWDRDSDEGIEKPLEAHENVLVIGMPKMGKTRSVYQALKKVLPDFRVIRVPPRKVEDFRLPFLKKNYLVFFDDLNEFVEVNFDFESFLKKFRTKSKNLIVVATCRSGDEYINVKKKSMQILRKFSKEINLDNYELDPSEGEKLADKAGIPWRPEQFLGTPGSVVLDIEDMKNRYRNASDHEKCILRSCKLLKRANIFVYKKELIRAICDTVFETLLTEDSWIEAINHLSENSLVTKASIPRIDVYDPTLEMVVDDYDPVYHLESLLTLLIGLKDAEDLFYLGNAFYYDKNYDKAEKSYNECLSLNPDYAKAHSNLGVLLKELERNEEAETEYKEAIRI
;
A
#
# COMPACT_ATOMS: atom_id res chain seq x y z
N MET A 1 -37.58 -61.17 2.28
CA MET A 1 -36.46 -60.24 2.51
C MET A 1 -35.11 -60.72 1.98
N PHE A 2 -34.45 -61.74 2.55
CA PHE A 2 -33.11 -62.17 2.09
C PHE A 2 -33.10 -62.72 0.65
N ASN A 3 -34.08 -63.56 0.29
CA ASN A 3 -34.22 -64.10 -1.08
C ASN A 3 -34.65 -63.04 -2.12
N GLU A 4 -35.38 -62.00 -1.70
CA GLU A 4 -35.78 -60.91 -2.59
C GLU A 4 -34.61 -59.98 -2.91
N ILE A 5 -33.72 -59.75 -1.93
CA ILE A 5 -32.48 -58.99 -2.12
C ILE A 5 -31.54 -59.71 -3.10
N ILE A 6 -31.39 -61.02 -2.97
CA ILE A 6 -30.56 -61.83 -3.88
C ILE A 6 -31.11 -61.81 -5.31
N THR A 7 -32.45 -61.84 -5.46
CA THR A 7 -33.11 -61.79 -6.78
C THR A 7 -32.96 -60.41 -7.42
N PHE A 8 -33.08 -59.33 -6.63
CA PHE A 8 -32.83 -57.97 -7.08
C PHE A 8 -31.37 -57.80 -7.57
N LEU A 9 -30.39 -58.24 -6.77
CA LEU A 9 -28.96 -58.15 -7.11
C LEU A 9 -28.58 -58.99 -8.34
N ARG A 10 -29.27 -60.10 -8.61
CA ARG A 10 -29.08 -60.90 -9.84
C ARG A 10 -29.60 -60.23 -11.10
N ASN A 11 -30.54 -59.31 -10.97
CA ASN A 11 -31.20 -58.62 -12.08
C ASN A 11 -30.64 -57.20 -12.34
N VAL A 12 -29.69 -56.73 -11.54
CA VAL A 12 -29.03 -55.45 -11.82
C VAL A 12 -27.98 -55.67 -12.90
N ASP A 13 -28.20 -55.04 -14.06
CA ASP A 13 -27.22 -55.02 -15.15
C ASP A 13 -25.93 -54.35 -14.65
N ILE A 14 -24.83 -55.07 -14.75
CA ILE A 14 -23.50 -54.58 -14.36
C ILE A 14 -23.16 -53.30 -15.14
N GLY A 15 -23.60 -53.20 -16.41
CA GLY A 15 -23.43 -51.98 -17.21
C GLY A 15 -24.22 -50.77 -16.69
N PHE A 16 -25.38 -51.00 -16.08
CA PHE A 16 -26.17 -49.94 -15.43
C PHE A 16 -25.52 -49.46 -14.12
N LEU A 17 -24.97 -50.38 -13.33
CA LEU A 17 -24.20 -50.08 -12.10
C LEU A 17 -22.94 -49.26 -12.42
N ASP A 18 -22.17 -49.65 -13.44
CA ASP A 18 -20.97 -48.93 -13.87
C ASP A 18 -21.30 -47.52 -14.41
N ALA A 19 -22.40 -47.38 -15.16
CA ALA A 19 -22.88 -46.09 -15.62
C ALA A 19 -23.30 -45.18 -14.44
N LEU A 20 -24.01 -45.73 -13.45
CA LEU A 20 -24.43 -44.99 -12.26
C LEU A 20 -23.23 -44.55 -11.41
N ILE A 21 -22.24 -45.41 -11.20
CA ILE A 21 -21.00 -45.08 -10.50
C ILE A 21 -20.25 -43.96 -11.24
N SER A 22 -20.14 -44.06 -12.57
CA SER A 22 -19.48 -43.04 -13.40
C SER A 22 -20.18 -41.67 -13.30
N ILE A 23 -21.51 -41.65 -13.27
CA ILE A 23 -22.29 -40.41 -13.05
C ILE A 23 -22.04 -39.85 -11.65
N ILE A 24 -22.07 -40.68 -10.61
CA ILE A 24 -21.82 -40.25 -9.23
C ILE A 24 -20.41 -39.67 -9.08
N VAL A 25 -19.39 -40.33 -9.63
CA VAL A 25 -18.00 -39.82 -9.65
C VAL A 25 -17.93 -38.49 -10.40
N GLY A 26 -18.58 -38.37 -11.56
CA GLY A 26 -18.65 -37.13 -12.33
C GLY A 26 -19.30 -35.98 -11.55
N VAL A 27 -20.39 -36.26 -10.84
CA VAL A 27 -21.08 -35.29 -9.96
C VAL A 27 -20.19 -34.89 -8.79
N ILE A 28 -19.51 -35.84 -8.13
CA ILE A 28 -18.56 -35.54 -7.04
C ILE A 28 -17.43 -34.64 -7.55
N VAL A 29 -16.84 -34.94 -8.71
CA VAL A 29 -15.78 -34.12 -9.32
C VAL A 29 -16.29 -32.71 -9.61
N LEU A 30 -17.48 -32.56 -10.20
CA LEU A 30 -18.10 -31.26 -10.45
C LEU A 30 -18.32 -30.47 -9.15
N ILE A 31 -18.82 -31.13 -8.10
CA ILE A 31 -19.02 -30.52 -6.78
C ILE A 31 -17.67 -30.08 -6.19
N THR A 32 -16.63 -30.92 -6.24
CA THR A 32 -15.29 -30.58 -5.75
C THR A 32 -14.69 -29.40 -6.53
N VAL A 33 -14.82 -29.38 -7.86
CA VAL A 33 -14.38 -28.25 -8.70
C VAL A 33 -15.14 -26.98 -8.33
N PHE A 34 -16.46 -27.08 -8.13
CA PHE A 34 -17.30 -25.95 -7.76
C PHE A 34 -16.92 -25.36 -6.40
N PHE A 35 -16.74 -26.19 -5.37
CA PHE A 35 -16.23 -25.73 -4.06
C PHE A 35 -14.84 -25.12 -4.17
N GLY A 36 -13.94 -25.73 -4.96
CA GLY A 36 -12.61 -25.18 -5.22
C GLY A 36 -12.65 -23.79 -5.89
N ILE A 37 -13.60 -23.56 -6.81
CA ILE A 37 -13.83 -22.25 -7.41
C ILE A 37 -14.33 -21.25 -6.37
N ILE A 38 -15.26 -21.64 -5.50
CA ILE A 38 -15.77 -20.76 -4.42
C ILE A 38 -14.64 -20.34 -3.47
N GLU A 39 -13.84 -21.29 -2.98
CA GLU A 39 -12.71 -20.98 -2.10
C GLU A 39 -11.65 -20.12 -2.80
N TYR A 40 -11.40 -20.36 -4.09
CA TYR A 40 -10.52 -19.51 -4.89
C TYR A 40 -11.05 -18.09 -5.00
N LEU A 41 -12.35 -17.91 -5.30
CA LEU A 41 -12.95 -16.59 -5.39
C LEU A 41 -12.94 -15.85 -4.05
N LYS A 42 -13.20 -16.57 -2.94
CA LYS A 42 -13.14 -16.02 -1.59
C LYS A 42 -11.72 -15.55 -1.24
N SER A 43 -10.73 -16.43 -1.38
CA SER A 43 -9.32 -16.07 -1.11
C SER A 43 -8.80 -14.96 -2.02
N LYS A 44 -9.21 -14.94 -3.30
CA LYS A 44 -8.87 -13.85 -4.22
C LYS A 44 -9.46 -12.53 -3.74
N LYS A 45 -10.73 -12.52 -3.29
CA LYS A 45 -11.38 -11.31 -2.77
C LYS A 45 -10.66 -10.80 -1.52
N GLU A 46 -10.45 -11.66 -0.52
CA GLU A 46 -9.71 -11.32 0.70
C GLU A 46 -8.32 -10.75 0.40
N PHE A 47 -7.62 -11.32 -0.59
CA PHE A 47 -6.32 -10.82 -1.02
C PHE A 47 -6.40 -9.47 -1.72
N SER A 48 -7.39 -9.28 -2.61
CA SER A 48 -7.66 -8.01 -3.29
C SER A 48 -8.13 -6.89 -2.35
N ASP A 49 -8.72 -7.22 -1.20
CA ASP A 49 -9.09 -6.26 -0.16
C ASP A 49 -7.85 -5.74 0.61
N LEU A 50 -6.74 -6.48 0.56
CA LEU A 50 -5.47 -6.14 1.23
C LEU A 50 -4.44 -5.51 0.29
N PHE A 51 -4.44 -5.92 -0.97
CA PHE A 51 -3.44 -5.53 -1.96
C PHE A 51 -4.07 -5.25 -3.31
N LEU A 52 -3.45 -4.33 -4.06
CA LEU A 52 -3.63 -4.30 -5.51
C LEU A 52 -3.27 -5.68 -6.08
N TYR A 53 -4.16 -6.27 -6.87
CA TYR A 53 -3.94 -7.59 -7.47
C TYR A 53 -4.53 -7.70 -8.88
N CYS A 54 -3.79 -7.23 -9.88
CA CYS A 54 -4.19 -7.23 -11.29
C CYS A 54 -3.06 -7.76 -12.20
N LYS A 55 -3.31 -7.94 -13.50
CA LYS A 55 -2.19 -8.16 -14.44
C LYS A 55 -1.54 -6.82 -14.76
N ALA A 56 -0.24 -6.81 -15.05
CA ALA A 56 0.46 -5.59 -15.45
C ALA A 56 -0.24 -4.88 -16.63
N LYS A 57 -0.71 -5.60 -17.65
CA LYS A 57 -1.43 -5.00 -18.78
C LYS A 57 -2.78 -4.35 -18.42
N ASP A 58 -3.40 -4.79 -17.33
CA ASP A 58 -4.69 -4.28 -16.85
C ASP A 58 -4.50 -3.13 -15.84
N LEU A 59 -3.25 -2.82 -15.47
CA LEU A 59 -2.88 -1.87 -14.43
C LEU A 59 -3.20 -0.42 -14.85
N GLN A 60 -4.00 0.27 -14.04
CA GLN A 60 -4.22 1.71 -14.18
C GLN A 60 -3.11 2.49 -13.46
N GLN A 61 -2.91 3.75 -13.81
CA GLN A 61 -1.82 4.55 -13.25
C GLN A 61 -2.05 4.81 -11.75
N GLU A 62 -3.30 5.09 -11.41
CA GLU A 62 -3.77 5.44 -10.08
C GLU A 62 -3.61 4.25 -9.12
N ASP A 63 -3.86 3.03 -9.59
CA ASP A 63 -3.61 1.78 -8.85
C ASP A 63 -2.15 1.69 -8.38
N PHE A 64 -1.24 2.24 -9.17
CA PHE A 64 0.20 2.23 -8.92
C PHE A 64 0.71 3.49 -8.20
N GLY A 65 -0.19 4.34 -7.70
CA GLY A 65 0.15 5.57 -6.99
C GLY A 65 0.69 6.69 -7.89
N ILE A 66 0.52 6.56 -9.21
CA ILE A 66 0.90 7.60 -10.16
C ILE A 66 -0.26 8.58 -10.26
N GLN A 67 0.01 9.80 -9.83
CA GLN A 67 -0.95 10.88 -9.93
C GLN A 67 -1.02 11.39 -11.39
N PRO A 68 -2.22 11.43 -12.00
CA PRO A 68 -2.39 12.02 -13.33
C PRO A 68 -2.18 13.54 -13.27
N PRO A 69 -1.89 14.19 -14.41
CA PRO A 69 -1.85 15.65 -14.47
C PRO A 69 -3.18 16.27 -14.02
N SER A 70 -3.10 17.49 -13.51
CA SER A 70 -4.22 18.27 -12.97
C SER A 70 -5.31 18.61 -13.99
N ASP A 71 -4.94 18.77 -15.26
CA ASP A 71 -5.85 19.12 -16.34
C ASP A 71 -6.59 17.88 -16.85
N ALA A 72 -7.94 17.91 -16.81
CA ALA A 72 -8.78 16.82 -17.28
C ALA A 72 -8.63 16.52 -18.79
N LYS A 73 -8.05 17.44 -19.57
CA LYS A 73 -7.73 17.24 -20.99
C LYS A 73 -6.31 16.74 -21.21
N ALA A 74 -5.50 16.64 -20.16
CA ALA A 74 -4.13 16.18 -20.27
C ALA A 74 -4.06 14.74 -20.76
N ASN A 75 -3.02 14.47 -21.55
CA ASN A 75 -2.66 13.13 -21.93
C ASN A 75 -2.00 12.42 -20.74
N ILE A 76 -2.80 11.66 -19.98
CA ILE A 76 -2.31 10.89 -18.83
C ILE A 76 -1.24 9.85 -19.21
N GLU A 77 -1.21 9.38 -20.45
CA GLU A 77 -0.22 8.42 -20.93
C GLU A 77 1.11 9.08 -21.31
N ALA A 78 1.22 10.40 -21.20
CA ALA A 78 2.47 11.09 -21.44
C ALA A 78 3.57 10.58 -20.50
N TYR A 79 4.71 10.33 -21.11
CA TYR A 79 5.86 9.75 -20.45
C TYR A 79 7.13 10.23 -21.14
N TRP A 80 8.16 10.46 -20.34
CA TRP A 80 9.48 10.79 -20.85
C TRP A 80 10.33 9.52 -20.87
N ASP A 81 10.48 8.95 -22.06
CA ASP A 81 11.31 7.76 -22.27
C ASP A 81 12.77 8.13 -22.09
N ARG A 82 13.44 7.49 -21.13
CA ARG A 82 14.87 7.71 -20.85
C ARG A 82 15.67 6.52 -21.31
N ASP A 83 16.92 6.76 -21.72
CA ASP A 83 17.88 5.69 -21.99
C ASP A 83 18.08 4.77 -20.77
N SER A 84 17.99 5.35 -19.56
CA SER A 84 18.07 4.60 -18.29
C SER A 84 16.91 3.63 -18.07
N ASP A 85 15.77 3.81 -18.76
CA ASP A 85 14.61 2.91 -18.62
C ASP A 85 14.89 1.53 -19.23
N GLU A 86 15.76 1.42 -20.24
CA GLU A 86 16.27 0.12 -20.71
C GLU A 86 16.97 -0.64 -19.57
N GLY A 87 17.58 0.08 -18.63
CA GLY A 87 18.19 -0.47 -17.43
C GLY A 87 17.19 -1.10 -16.47
N ILE A 88 15.91 -0.76 -16.57
CA ILE A 88 14.81 -1.37 -15.80
C ILE A 88 14.19 -2.50 -16.62
N GLU A 89 13.92 -2.28 -17.90
CA GLU A 89 13.26 -3.24 -18.79
C GLU A 89 14.04 -4.56 -18.93
N LYS A 90 15.34 -4.49 -19.24
CA LYS A 90 16.15 -5.69 -19.50
C LYS A 90 16.26 -6.62 -18.28
N PRO A 91 16.53 -6.14 -17.06
CA PRO A 91 16.46 -6.98 -15.86
C PRO A 91 15.09 -7.61 -15.62
N LEU A 92 14.01 -6.86 -15.84
CA LEU A 92 12.65 -7.38 -15.65
C LEU A 92 12.33 -8.51 -16.65
N GLU A 93 12.73 -8.38 -17.92
CA GLU A 93 12.64 -9.45 -18.92
C GLU A 93 13.43 -10.70 -18.50
N ALA A 94 14.59 -10.51 -17.86
CA ALA A 94 15.40 -11.57 -17.31
C ALA A 94 14.88 -12.12 -15.96
N HIS A 95 13.73 -11.64 -15.48
CA HIS A 95 13.13 -11.97 -14.19
C HIS A 95 14.03 -11.67 -12.98
N GLU A 96 14.85 -10.62 -13.06
CA GLU A 96 15.71 -10.14 -11.99
C GLU A 96 14.97 -9.19 -11.04
N ASN A 97 15.44 -9.13 -9.78
CA ASN A 97 14.92 -8.18 -8.80
C ASN A 97 15.58 -6.81 -9.00
N VAL A 98 14.77 -5.76 -9.10
CA VAL A 98 15.21 -4.40 -9.48
C VAL A 98 14.93 -3.40 -8.37
N LEU A 99 15.94 -2.63 -7.98
CA LEU A 99 15.80 -1.46 -7.13
C LEU A 99 15.99 -0.19 -7.97
N VAL A 100 15.00 0.69 -7.98
CA VAL A 100 15.04 1.97 -8.69
C VAL A 100 15.26 3.10 -7.68
N ILE A 101 16.40 3.77 -7.78
CA ILE A 101 16.84 4.83 -6.87
C ILE A 101 16.72 6.18 -7.58
N GLY A 102 16.35 7.21 -6.83
CA GLY A 102 16.41 8.58 -7.33
C GLY A 102 15.72 9.59 -6.41
N MET A 103 15.94 10.88 -6.67
CA MET A 103 15.36 11.99 -5.94
C MET A 103 13.81 11.99 -6.03
N PRO A 104 13.12 12.71 -5.14
CA PRO A 104 11.69 12.97 -5.28
C PRO A 104 11.36 13.48 -6.68
N LYS A 105 10.21 13.07 -7.25
CA LYS A 105 9.73 13.46 -8.59
C LYS A 105 10.55 13.00 -9.80
N MET A 106 11.59 12.19 -9.62
CA MET A 106 12.33 11.56 -10.75
C MET A 106 11.51 10.55 -11.56
N GLY A 107 10.24 10.31 -11.24
CA GLY A 107 9.39 9.37 -11.97
C GLY A 107 9.77 7.91 -11.75
N LYS A 108 10.33 7.55 -10.59
CA LYS A 108 10.71 6.16 -10.25
C LYS A 108 9.56 5.17 -10.45
N THR A 109 8.43 5.44 -9.79
CA THR A 109 7.20 4.63 -9.86
C THR A 109 6.63 4.60 -11.27
N ARG A 110 6.72 5.72 -11.99
CA ARG A 110 6.30 5.82 -13.40
C ARG A 110 7.17 4.99 -14.35
N SER A 111 8.49 5.00 -14.22
CA SER A 111 9.39 4.13 -15.00
C SER A 111 9.10 2.66 -14.77
N VAL A 112 8.91 2.25 -13.52
CA VAL A 112 8.55 0.87 -13.19
C VAL A 112 7.22 0.51 -13.86
N TYR A 113 6.18 1.34 -13.72
CA TYR A 113 4.88 1.13 -14.37
C TYR A 113 5.00 0.89 -15.88
N GLN A 114 5.77 1.74 -16.59
CA GLN A 114 5.95 1.61 -18.04
C GLN A 114 6.69 0.33 -18.41
N ALA A 115 7.79 0.03 -17.72
CA ALA A 115 8.57 -1.18 -17.96
C ALA A 115 7.71 -2.43 -17.72
N LEU A 116 6.94 -2.48 -16.63
CA LEU A 116 6.04 -3.60 -16.30
C LEU A 116 5.03 -3.89 -17.40
N LYS A 117 4.35 -2.85 -17.91
CA LYS A 117 3.34 -3.00 -18.97
C LYS A 117 3.95 -3.47 -20.27
N LYS A 118 5.16 -3.00 -20.58
CA LYS A 118 5.87 -3.33 -21.82
C LYS A 118 6.40 -4.76 -21.81
N VAL A 119 7.13 -5.15 -20.75
CA VAL A 119 7.93 -6.38 -20.76
C VAL A 119 7.31 -7.54 -19.98
N LEU A 120 6.41 -7.27 -19.03
CA LEU A 120 5.78 -8.29 -18.17
C LEU A 120 4.24 -8.22 -18.18
N PRO A 121 3.55 -8.07 -19.33
CA PRO A 121 2.12 -7.76 -19.40
C PRO A 121 1.21 -8.78 -18.71
N ASP A 122 1.62 -10.05 -18.61
CA ASP A 122 0.84 -11.12 -17.98
C ASP A 122 1.24 -11.46 -16.53
N PHE A 123 2.24 -10.78 -15.96
CA PHE A 123 2.57 -10.91 -14.53
C PHE A 123 1.45 -10.33 -13.66
N ARG A 124 1.22 -10.98 -12.51
CA ARG A 124 0.34 -10.46 -11.47
C ARG A 124 1.10 -9.48 -10.60
N VAL A 125 0.74 -8.21 -10.69
CA VAL A 125 1.35 -7.13 -9.91
C VAL A 125 0.68 -7.05 -8.55
N ILE A 126 1.51 -6.94 -7.51
CA ILE A 126 1.11 -6.77 -6.12
C ILE A 126 1.84 -5.54 -5.59
N ARG A 127 1.13 -4.42 -5.47
CA ARG A 127 1.63 -3.23 -4.77
C ARG A 127 1.42 -3.44 -3.29
N VAL A 128 2.51 -3.47 -2.53
CA VAL A 128 2.48 -3.66 -1.08
C VAL A 128 2.29 -2.28 -0.44
N PRO A 129 1.37 -2.10 0.51
CA PRO A 129 1.33 -0.89 1.31
C PRO A 129 2.44 -0.92 2.37
N PRO A 130 3.02 0.23 2.77
CA PRO A 130 4.06 0.33 3.79
C PRO A 130 3.49 0.18 5.21
N ARG A 131 2.80 -0.92 5.43
CA ARG A 131 2.27 -1.36 6.73
C ARG A 131 2.47 -2.85 6.85
N LYS A 132 2.55 -3.35 8.09
CA LYS A 132 2.72 -4.79 8.33
C LYS A 132 1.45 -5.55 7.91
N VAL A 133 1.51 -6.25 6.78
CA VAL A 133 0.43 -7.15 6.32
C VAL A 133 0.85 -8.60 6.54
N GLU A 134 0.42 -9.15 7.68
CA GLU A 134 0.92 -10.44 8.18
C GLU A 134 -0.05 -11.60 7.99
N ASP A 135 -1.35 -11.37 7.90
CA ASP A 135 -2.34 -12.41 7.61
C ASP A 135 -2.92 -12.25 6.21
N PHE A 136 -2.36 -12.99 5.26
CA PHE A 136 -2.94 -13.12 3.94
C PHE A 136 -2.62 -14.49 3.35
N ARG A 137 -3.54 -14.99 2.54
CA ARG A 137 -3.36 -16.21 1.76
C ARG A 137 -3.26 -15.84 0.28
N LEU A 138 -2.21 -16.32 -0.37
CA LEU A 138 -2.11 -16.18 -1.82
C LEU A 138 -3.18 -17.03 -2.49
N PRO A 139 -3.78 -16.54 -3.59
CA PRO A 139 -4.72 -17.33 -4.38
C PRO A 139 -4.09 -18.67 -4.81
N PHE A 140 -4.89 -19.75 -4.79
CA PHE A 140 -4.40 -21.14 -4.87
C PHE A 140 -3.56 -21.49 -6.12
N LEU A 141 -3.71 -20.75 -7.22
CA LEU A 141 -3.03 -21.05 -8.47
C LEU A 141 -1.64 -20.44 -8.51
N LYS A 142 -0.63 -21.25 -8.87
CA LYS A 142 0.71 -20.74 -9.13
C LYS A 142 0.69 -19.75 -10.31
N LYS A 143 1.11 -18.51 -10.07
CA LYS A 143 1.22 -17.45 -11.08
C LYS A 143 2.63 -16.88 -11.11
N ASN A 144 2.91 -16.11 -12.17
CA ASN A 144 4.05 -15.21 -12.20
C ASN A 144 3.65 -13.97 -11.39
N TYR A 145 4.37 -13.69 -10.32
CA TYR A 145 4.09 -12.56 -9.44
C TYR A 145 5.20 -11.53 -9.53
N LEU A 146 4.79 -10.27 -9.48
CA LEU A 146 5.67 -9.15 -9.23
C LEU A 146 5.22 -8.45 -7.96
N VAL A 147 6.11 -8.42 -6.96
CA VAL A 147 5.88 -7.71 -5.71
C VAL A 147 6.57 -6.35 -5.82
N PHE A 148 5.78 -5.29 -5.69
CA PHE A 148 6.25 -3.92 -5.78
C PHE A 148 6.21 -3.23 -4.41
N PHE A 149 7.37 -2.82 -3.92
CA PHE A 149 7.54 -2.00 -2.72
C PHE A 149 7.83 -0.56 -3.14
N ASP A 150 6.80 0.29 -3.10
CA ASP A 150 6.93 1.69 -3.47
C ASP A 150 7.47 2.49 -2.28
N ASP A 151 8.62 3.12 -2.47
CA ASP A 151 9.33 3.90 -1.47
C ASP A 151 9.78 3.08 -0.24
N LEU A 152 10.89 2.35 -0.38
CA LEU A 152 11.49 1.54 0.71
C LEU A 152 11.72 2.32 2.00
N ASN A 153 11.83 3.65 1.93
CA ASN A 153 11.95 4.51 3.09
C ASN A 153 10.75 4.34 4.03
N GLU A 154 9.53 4.35 3.51
CA GLU A 154 8.30 4.18 4.31
C GLU A 154 8.23 2.78 4.94
N PHE A 155 8.67 1.73 4.23
CA PHE A 155 8.72 0.37 4.77
C PHE A 155 9.72 0.19 5.91
N VAL A 156 10.86 0.87 5.81
CA VAL A 156 11.89 0.88 6.85
C VAL A 156 11.40 1.65 8.07
N GLU A 157 10.62 2.70 7.89
CA GLU A 157 9.97 3.42 8.99
C GLU A 157 8.98 2.55 9.76
N VAL A 158 8.28 1.61 9.12
CA VAL A 158 7.35 0.70 9.84
C VAL A 158 7.98 -0.62 10.28
N ASN A 159 9.31 -0.78 10.18
CA ASN A 159 10.02 -2.04 10.44
C ASN A 159 9.38 -3.23 9.72
N PHE A 160 9.10 -3.10 8.42
CA PHE A 160 8.45 -4.15 7.63
C PHE A 160 9.33 -5.41 7.53
N ASP A 161 8.75 -6.58 7.81
CA ASP A 161 9.44 -7.88 7.67
C ASP A 161 9.34 -8.42 6.25
N PHE A 162 10.29 -7.99 5.41
CA PHE A 162 10.38 -8.41 4.02
C PHE A 162 10.63 -9.91 3.84
N GLU A 163 11.39 -10.55 4.73
CA GLU A 163 11.76 -11.95 4.59
C GLU A 163 10.55 -12.84 4.83
N SER A 164 9.82 -12.61 5.92
CA SER A 164 8.58 -13.34 6.21
C SER A 164 7.52 -13.10 5.12
N PHE A 165 7.37 -11.85 4.68
CA PHE A 165 6.44 -11.51 3.60
C PHE A 165 6.75 -12.27 2.30
N LEU A 166 7.99 -12.18 1.81
CA LEU A 166 8.42 -12.80 0.56
C LEU A 166 8.46 -14.34 0.66
N LYS A 167 8.70 -14.90 1.85
CA LYS A 167 8.68 -16.36 2.06
C LYS A 167 7.34 -16.99 1.69
N LYS A 168 6.23 -16.27 1.87
CA LYS A 168 4.87 -16.73 1.50
C LYS A 168 4.72 -17.01 0.01
N PHE A 169 5.50 -16.32 -0.83
CA PHE A 169 5.46 -16.47 -2.28
C PHE A 169 6.28 -17.66 -2.80
N ARG A 170 7.27 -18.16 -2.03
CA ARG A 170 8.26 -19.15 -2.51
C ARG A 170 7.63 -20.42 -3.09
N THR A 171 6.60 -20.97 -2.44
CA THR A 171 5.98 -22.24 -2.88
C THR A 171 4.77 -22.03 -3.78
N LYS A 172 4.29 -20.78 -3.92
CA LYS A 172 3.06 -20.42 -4.63
C LYS A 172 3.31 -19.65 -5.92
N SER A 173 4.55 -19.34 -6.25
CA SER A 173 4.92 -18.61 -7.48
C SER A 173 5.54 -19.54 -8.52
N LYS A 174 5.29 -19.27 -9.80
CA LYS A 174 6.07 -19.84 -10.91
C LYS A 174 7.37 -19.05 -11.09
N ASN A 175 7.23 -17.73 -11.13
CA ASN A 175 8.31 -16.75 -11.07
C ASN A 175 7.91 -15.70 -10.04
N LEU A 176 8.89 -15.20 -9.28
CA LEU A 176 8.70 -14.12 -8.32
C LEU A 176 9.76 -13.06 -8.62
N ILE A 177 9.30 -11.88 -9.02
CA ILE A 177 10.15 -10.71 -9.21
C ILE A 177 9.80 -9.72 -8.09
N VAL A 178 10.83 -9.14 -7.49
CA VAL A 178 10.70 -8.08 -6.49
C VAL A 178 11.24 -6.79 -7.09
N VAL A 179 10.38 -5.77 -7.14
CA VAL A 179 10.76 -4.42 -7.57
C VAL A 179 10.54 -3.47 -6.40
N ALA A 180 11.45 -2.53 -6.22
CA ALA A 180 11.25 -1.47 -5.26
C ALA A 180 11.74 -0.12 -5.77
N THR A 181 11.14 0.96 -5.28
CA THR A 181 11.67 2.32 -5.45
C THR A 181 12.28 2.79 -4.13
N CYS A 182 13.29 3.65 -4.19
CA CYS A 182 13.92 4.23 -2.99
C CYS A 182 14.40 5.65 -3.28
N ARG A 183 14.30 6.52 -2.28
CA ARG A 183 14.85 7.88 -2.36
C ARG A 183 16.36 7.83 -2.26
N SER A 184 17.06 8.67 -3.03
CA SER A 184 18.51 8.73 -3.06
C SER A 184 19.11 9.56 -1.91
N GLY A 185 20.43 9.73 -1.88
CA GLY A 185 21.11 10.55 -0.86
C GLY A 185 21.10 9.93 0.55
N ASP A 186 20.98 10.77 1.58
CA ASP A 186 20.98 10.35 2.99
C ASP A 186 19.83 9.40 3.33
N GLU A 187 18.71 9.53 2.63
CA GLU A 187 17.55 8.66 2.74
C GLU A 187 17.88 7.22 2.34
N TYR A 188 18.62 7.01 1.25
CA TYR A 188 19.12 5.68 0.86
C TYR A 188 20.10 5.11 1.90
N ILE A 189 20.97 5.96 2.45
CA ILE A 189 21.92 5.56 3.49
C ILE A 189 21.18 5.06 4.74
N ASN A 190 20.08 5.71 5.12
CA ASN A 190 19.24 5.28 6.24
C ASN A 190 18.60 3.90 5.97
N VAL A 191 18.03 3.69 4.79
CA VAL A 191 17.51 2.38 4.36
C VAL A 191 18.59 1.30 4.45
N LYS A 192 19.80 1.60 3.96
CA LYS A 192 20.96 0.69 4.01
C LYS A 192 21.39 0.34 5.43
N LYS A 193 21.36 1.31 6.36
CA LYS A 193 21.69 1.09 7.78
C LYS A 193 20.63 0.24 8.48
N LYS A 194 19.36 0.54 8.28
CA LYS A 194 18.24 -0.12 8.99
C LYS A 194 17.88 -1.48 8.40
N SER A 195 18.02 -1.67 7.09
CA SER A 195 17.59 -2.90 6.41
C SER A 195 18.51 -3.31 5.26
N MET A 196 19.77 -3.64 5.56
CA MET A 196 20.70 -4.15 4.55
C MET A 196 20.23 -5.49 3.93
N GLN A 197 19.41 -6.25 4.64
CA GLN A 197 18.92 -7.55 4.19
C GLN A 197 17.98 -7.45 2.98
N ILE A 198 17.11 -6.43 2.91
CA ILE A 198 16.23 -6.24 1.75
C ILE A 198 17.04 -5.78 0.53
N LEU A 199 18.03 -4.90 0.72
CA LEU A 199 18.86 -4.42 -0.40
C LEU A 199 19.60 -5.56 -1.10
N ARG A 200 20.06 -6.58 -0.34
CA ARG A 200 20.70 -7.78 -0.89
C ARG A 200 19.78 -8.65 -1.77
N LYS A 201 18.47 -8.40 -1.79
CA LYS A 201 17.53 -9.11 -2.65
C LYS A 201 17.55 -8.59 -4.09
N PHE A 202 18.00 -7.36 -4.32
CA PHE A 202 18.02 -6.75 -5.65
C PHE A 202 19.34 -7.07 -6.35
N SER A 203 19.26 -7.71 -7.52
CA SER A 203 20.44 -7.99 -8.33
C SER A 203 20.83 -6.81 -9.22
N LYS A 204 19.90 -5.85 -9.40
CA LYS A 204 20.11 -4.63 -10.18
C LYS A 204 19.66 -3.41 -9.39
N GLU A 205 20.54 -2.42 -9.31
CA GLU A 205 20.24 -1.10 -8.79
C GLU A 205 20.34 -0.10 -9.95
N ILE A 206 19.25 0.61 -10.22
CA ILE A 206 19.15 1.59 -11.30
C ILE A 206 18.97 2.96 -10.68
N ASN A 207 19.98 3.83 -10.85
CA ASN A 207 19.92 5.20 -10.35
C ASN A 207 19.46 6.16 -11.45
N LEU A 208 18.30 6.77 -11.24
CA LEU A 208 17.71 7.74 -12.16
C LEU A 208 18.28 9.15 -12.02
N ASP A 209 19.03 9.44 -10.95
CA ASP A 209 19.63 10.77 -10.72
C ASP A 209 20.76 11.10 -11.70
N ASN A 210 21.22 10.12 -12.46
CA ASN A 210 22.24 10.32 -13.49
C ASN A 210 21.72 11.09 -14.71
N TYR A 211 20.44 11.43 -14.74
CA TYR A 211 19.79 12.17 -15.81
C TYR A 211 18.89 13.26 -15.21
N GLU A 212 19.11 14.49 -15.66
CA GLU A 212 18.30 15.66 -15.32
C GLU A 212 17.73 16.19 -16.64
N LEU A 213 16.43 16.49 -16.65
CA LEU A 213 15.79 17.06 -17.85
C LEU A 213 16.30 18.49 -18.03
N ASP A 214 16.64 18.85 -19.25
CA ASP A 214 16.83 20.26 -19.60
C ASP A 214 15.48 20.97 -19.81
N PRO A 215 15.42 22.32 -19.79
CA PRO A 215 14.17 23.05 -19.99
C PRO A 215 13.46 22.78 -21.33
N SER A 216 14.20 22.50 -22.41
CA SER A 216 13.61 22.16 -23.72
C SER A 216 12.98 20.77 -23.70
N GLU A 217 13.60 19.81 -23.01
CA GLU A 217 13.03 18.49 -22.76
C GLU A 217 11.78 18.57 -21.88
N GLY A 218 11.83 19.40 -20.84
CA GLY A 218 10.68 19.70 -19.98
C GLY A 218 9.50 20.29 -20.77
N GLU A 219 9.75 21.26 -21.65
CA GLU A 219 8.74 21.86 -22.52
C GLU A 219 8.11 20.81 -23.47
N LYS A 220 8.95 19.96 -24.10
CA LYS A 220 8.45 18.85 -24.94
C LYS A 220 7.59 17.85 -24.15
N LEU A 221 7.95 17.58 -22.89
CA LEU A 221 7.14 16.72 -22.03
C LEU A 221 5.80 17.37 -21.69
N ALA A 222 5.78 18.67 -21.40
CA ALA A 222 4.55 19.43 -21.17
C ALA A 222 3.64 19.41 -22.41
N ASP A 223 4.21 19.64 -23.60
CA ASP A 223 3.49 19.53 -24.88
C ASP A 223 2.92 18.12 -25.10
N LYS A 224 3.73 17.07 -24.84
CA LYS A 224 3.30 15.66 -24.96
C LYS A 224 2.16 15.33 -23.97
N ALA A 225 2.21 15.93 -22.78
CA ALA A 225 1.17 15.82 -21.76
C ALA A 225 -0.04 16.72 -22.03
N GLY A 226 0.05 17.67 -22.97
CA GLY A 226 -1.01 18.63 -23.24
C GLY A 226 -1.25 19.60 -22.08
N ILE A 227 -0.22 19.92 -21.30
CA ILE A 227 -0.29 20.83 -20.15
C ILE A 227 0.56 22.09 -20.38
N PRO A 228 0.25 23.21 -19.72
CA PRO A 228 1.07 24.43 -19.84
C PRO A 228 2.50 24.20 -19.35
N TRP A 229 3.48 24.65 -20.12
CA TRP A 229 4.88 24.69 -19.69
C TRP A 229 5.12 25.80 -18.65
N ARG A 230 5.83 25.46 -17.57
CA ARG A 230 6.05 26.32 -16.40
C ARG A 230 7.53 26.29 -15.97
N PRO A 231 8.41 27.03 -16.68
CA PRO A 231 9.84 26.98 -16.43
C PRO A 231 10.22 27.45 -15.01
N GLU A 232 9.41 28.29 -14.38
CA GLU A 232 9.62 28.78 -13.01
C GLU A 232 9.41 27.72 -11.92
N GLN A 233 8.69 26.63 -12.22
CA GLN A 233 8.42 25.52 -11.30
C GLN A 233 9.28 24.28 -11.61
N PHE A 234 10.05 24.35 -12.70
CA PHE A 234 10.82 23.22 -13.19
C PHE A 234 12.04 22.94 -12.31
N LEU A 235 12.19 21.69 -11.91
CA LEU A 235 13.26 21.23 -11.02
C LEU A 235 14.14 20.16 -11.67
N GLY A 236 14.21 20.13 -13.01
CA GLY A 236 15.01 19.13 -13.74
C GLY A 236 14.43 17.71 -13.71
N THR A 237 13.20 17.52 -13.25
CA THR A 237 12.58 16.18 -13.10
C THR A 237 11.28 16.05 -13.89
N PRO A 238 10.93 14.86 -14.42
CA PRO A 238 9.66 14.66 -15.12
C PRO A 238 8.45 15.00 -14.23
N GLY A 239 8.51 14.61 -12.94
CA GLY A 239 7.45 14.89 -11.97
C GLY A 239 7.27 16.38 -11.68
N SER A 240 8.32 17.20 -11.80
CA SER A 240 8.17 18.67 -11.68
C SER A 240 7.42 19.29 -12.86
N VAL A 241 7.36 18.61 -14.00
CA VAL A 241 6.56 19.04 -15.16
C VAL A 241 5.11 18.60 -15.01
N VAL A 242 4.86 17.32 -14.68
CA VAL A 242 3.51 16.74 -14.77
C VAL A 242 2.63 16.90 -13.53
N LEU A 243 3.20 17.04 -12.33
CA LEU A 243 2.42 17.06 -11.08
C LEU A 243 1.80 18.43 -10.73
N ASP A 244 2.18 19.50 -11.43
CA ASP A 244 1.62 20.86 -11.28
C ASP A 244 1.38 21.27 -9.81
N ILE A 245 2.43 21.11 -8.99
CA ILE A 245 2.33 21.24 -7.53
C ILE A 245 1.88 22.64 -7.11
N GLU A 246 2.27 23.70 -7.81
CA GLU A 246 1.85 25.05 -7.43
C GLU A 246 0.36 25.29 -7.70
N ASP A 247 -0.23 24.73 -8.76
CA ASP A 247 -1.68 24.82 -8.94
C ASP A 247 -2.42 23.93 -7.96
N MET A 248 -1.87 22.76 -7.62
CA MET A 248 -2.42 21.97 -6.51
C MET A 248 -2.43 22.79 -5.22
N LYS A 249 -1.34 23.50 -4.91
CA LYS A 249 -1.29 24.43 -3.76
C LYS A 249 -2.31 25.55 -3.88
N ASN A 250 -2.47 26.16 -5.05
CA ASN A 250 -3.47 27.20 -5.25
C ASN A 250 -4.90 26.67 -5.05
N ARG A 251 -5.23 25.48 -5.58
CA ARG A 251 -6.52 24.81 -5.33
C ARG A 251 -6.72 24.51 -3.85
N TYR A 252 -5.70 23.99 -3.17
CA TYR A 252 -5.74 23.76 -1.72
C TYR A 252 -5.94 25.06 -0.92
N ARG A 253 -5.20 26.13 -1.24
CA ARG A 253 -5.35 27.45 -0.58
C ARG A 253 -6.77 28.01 -0.74
N ASN A 254 -7.40 27.77 -1.89
CA ASN A 254 -8.78 28.18 -2.20
C ASN A 254 -9.85 27.19 -1.73
N ALA A 255 -9.46 26.01 -1.23
CA ALA A 255 -10.41 25.02 -0.72
C ALA A 255 -11.11 25.53 0.55
N SER A 256 -12.32 25.02 0.78
CA SER A 256 -13.11 25.31 1.97
C SER A 256 -12.45 24.78 3.26
N ASP A 257 -12.88 25.29 4.41
CA ASP A 257 -12.36 24.83 5.70
C ASP A 257 -12.62 23.34 5.94
N HIS A 258 -13.75 22.81 5.46
CA HIS A 258 -14.06 21.38 5.51
C HIS A 258 -13.05 20.55 4.70
N GLU A 259 -12.73 20.97 3.48
CA GLU A 259 -11.78 20.27 2.61
C GLU A 259 -10.36 20.31 3.17
N LYS A 260 -9.92 21.47 3.66
CA LYS A 260 -8.63 21.62 4.34
C LYS A 260 -8.58 20.74 5.59
N CYS A 261 -9.65 20.70 6.39
CA CYS A 261 -9.73 19.85 7.56
C CYS A 261 -9.58 18.36 7.20
N ILE A 262 -10.24 17.88 6.15
CA ILE A 262 -10.13 16.50 5.67
C ILE A 262 -8.67 16.18 5.30
N LEU A 263 -8.04 17.02 4.47
CA LEU A 263 -6.67 16.77 4.03
C LEU A 263 -5.65 16.87 5.17
N ARG A 264 -5.81 17.82 6.10
CA ARG A 264 -5.00 17.93 7.32
C ARG A 264 -5.16 16.72 8.22
N SER A 265 -6.37 16.17 8.33
CA SER A 265 -6.64 14.92 9.06
C SER A 265 -5.93 13.73 8.41
N CYS A 266 -5.98 13.59 7.09
CA CYS A 266 -5.22 12.55 6.38
C CYS A 266 -3.71 12.70 6.58
N LYS A 267 -3.19 13.94 6.56
CA LYS A 267 -1.77 14.23 6.84
C LYS A 267 -1.39 13.84 8.28
N LEU A 268 -2.25 14.13 9.26
CA LEU A 268 -2.06 13.73 10.65
C LEU A 268 -2.04 12.19 10.79
N LEU A 269 -2.97 11.50 10.14
CA LEU A 269 -3.01 10.03 10.13
C LEU A 269 -1.77 9.43 9.48
N LYS A 270 -1.31 9.97 8.34
CA LYS A 270 -0.05 9.56 7.70
C LYS A 270 1.12 9.69 8.68
N ARG A 271 1.23 10.83 9.36
CA ARG A 271 2.29 11.07 10.36
C ARG A 271 2.24 10.12 11.55
N ALA A 272 1.05 9.62 11.88
CA ALA A 272 0.80 8.63 12.92
C ALA A 272 0.97 7.17 12.44
N ASN A 273 1.50 6.94 11.23
CA ASN A 273 1.61 5.62 10.59
C ASN A 273 0.26 4.91 10.36
N ILE A 274 -0.84 5.67 10.26
CA ILE A 274 -2.19 5.17 9.95
C ILE A 274 -2.48 5.50 8.48
N PHE A 275 -2.38 4.50 7.61
CA PHE A 275 -2.51 4.67 6.15
C PHE A 275 -3.90 4.31 5.61
N VAL A 276 -4.85 3.99 6.49
CA VAL A 276 -6.23 3.68 6.11
C VAL A 276 -7.12 4.83 6.58
N TYR A 277 -7.43 5.75 5.67
CA TYR A 277 -8.17 6.97 5.98
C TYR A 277 -9.68 6.72 6.01
N LYS A 278 -10.16 6.13 7.12
CA LYS A 278 -11.58 5.82 7.38
C LYS A 278 -12.37 7.13 7.51
N LYS A 279 -13.54 7.22 6.87
CA LYS A 279 -14.44 8.38 6.95
C LYS A 279 -14.75 8.79 8.38
N GLU A 280 -15.14 7.83 9.20
CA GLU A 280 -15.58 8.06 10.58
C GLU A 280 -14.45 8.62 11.43
N LEU A 281 -13.23 8.12 11.24
CA LEU A 281 -12.04 8.60 11.94
C LEU A 281 -11.68 10.03 11.52
N ILE A 282 -11.71 10.34 10.22
CA ILE A 282 -11.47 11.72 9.74
C ILE A 282 -12.51 12.68 10.31
N ARG A 283 -13.79 12.32 10.28
CA ARG A 283 -14.85 13.17 10.84
C ARG A 283 -14.64 13.41 12.33
N ALA A 284 -14.25 12.37 13.07
CA ALA A 284 -13.93 12.50 14.49
C ALA A 284 -12.70 13.40 14.74
N ILE A 285 -11.65 13.29 13.93
CA ILE A 285 -10.48 14.18 14.00
C ILE A 285 -10.89 15.61 13.68
N CYS A 286 -11.65 15.83 12.62
CA CYS A 286 -12.11 17.18 12.27
C CYS A 286 -12.91 17.83 13.39
N ASP A 287 -13.84 17.11 14.01
CA ASP A 287 -14.64 17.63 15.11
C ASP A 287 -13.82 17.89 16.38
N THR A 288 -12.96 16.94 16.78
CA THR A 288 -12.30 16.98 18.10
C THR A 288 -10.92 17.64 18.11
N VAL A 289 -10.17 17.56 17.01
CA VAL A 289 -8.80 18.08 16.90
C VAL A 289 -8.80 19.44 16.21
N PHE A 290 -9.64 19.61 15.19
CA PHE A 290 -9.70 20.83 14.38
C PHE A 290 -10.95 21.66 14.64
N GLU A 291 -11.81 21.26 15.58
CA GLU A 291 -13.05 21.98 15.95
C GLU A 291 -13.94 22.33 14.75
N THR A 292 -13.95 21.45 13.74
CA THR A 292 -14.62 21.62 12.45
C THR A 292 -15.66 20.51 12.28
N LEU A 293 -16.93 20.84 12.53
CA LEU A 293 -18.03 19.89 12.42
C LEU A 293 -18.31 19.51 10.95
N LEU A 294 -17.99 18.28 10.58
CA LEU A 294 -18.33 17.71 9.27
C LEU A 294 -19.62 16.87 9.37
N THR A 295 -20.72 17.41 8.86
CA THR A 295 -21.98 16.67 8.66
C THR A 295 -21.86 15.70 7.49
N GLU A 296 -22.88 14.88 7.25
CA GLU A 296 -22.86 14.01 6.06
C GLU A 296 -22.91 14.80 4.75
N ASP A 297 -23.73 15.85 4.70
CA ASP A 297 -23.86 16.67 3.50
C ASP A 297 -22.57 17.43 3.20
N SER A 298 -21.96 18.04 4.22
CA SER A 298 -20.70 18.78 4.04
C SER A 298 -19.52 17.85 3.74
N TRP A 299 -19.54 16.62 4.25
CA TRP A 299 -18.58 15.58 3.86
C TRP A 299 -18.70 15.26 2.37
N ILE A 300 -19.91 14.96 1.89
CA ILE A 300 -20.13 14.57 0.50
C ILE A 300 -19.72 15.71 -0.45
N GLU A 301 -20.11 16.94 -0.12
CA GLU A 301 -19.73 18.14 -0.88
C GLU A 301 -18.20 18.31 -0.94
N ALA A 302 -17.53 18.29 0.22
CA ALA A 302 -16.08 18.47 0.30
C ALA A 302 -15.33 17.38 -0.49
N ILE A 303 -15.79 16.14 -0.41
CA ILE A 303 -15.16 15.03 -1.11
C ILE A 303 -15.34 15.10 -2.63
N ASN A 304 -16.53 15.48 -3.10
CA ASN A 304 -16.76 15.70 -4.52
C ASN A 304 -15.85 16.81 -5.05
N HIS A 305 -15.77 17.94 -4.35
CA HIS A 305 -14.93 19.06 -4.77
C HIS A 305 -13.43 18.72 -4.72
N LEU A 306 -12.95 18.02 -3.67
CA LEU A 306 -11.57 17.53 -3.59
C LEU A 306 -11.23 16.60 -4.77
N SER A 307 -12.18 15.74 -5.17
CA SER A 307 -12.00 14.83 -6.31
C SER A 307 -11.99 15.58 -7.63
N GLU A 308 -12.90 16.54 -7.84
CA GLU A 308 -12.95 17.41 -9.03
C GLU A 308 -11.66 18.25 -9.16
N ASN A 309 -11.08 18.65 -8.03
CA ASN A 309 -9.82 19.41 -7.98
C ASN A 309 -8.57 18.52 -7.99
N SER A 310 -8.71 17.19 -8.18
CA SER A 310 -7.59 16.24 -8.24
C SER A 310 -6.67 16.28 -7.01
N LEU A 311 -7.23 16.61 -5.83
CA LEU A 311 -6.50 16.59 -4.55
C LEU A 311 -6.60 15.21 -3.88
N VAL A 312 -7.59 14.39 -4.25
CA VAL A 312 -7.77 13.00 -3.83
C VAL A 312 -7.96 12.08 -5.05
N THR A 313 -7.65 10.79 -4.92
CA THR A 313 -7.67 9.83 -6.05
C THR A 313 -9.08 9.31 -6.32
N LYS A 314 -9.75 8.82 -5.27
CA LYS A 314 -11.08 8.24 -5.29
C LYS A 314 -11.58 8.21 -3.86
N ALA A 315 -12.80 8.70 -3.66
CA ALA A 315 -13.53 8.44 -2.44
C ALA A 315 -14.43 7.22 -2.67
N SER A 316 -13.95 6.04 -2.33
CA SER A 316 -14.82 4.87 -2.19
C SER A 316 -15.23 4.77 -0.73
N ILE A 317 -16.46 5.19 -0.41
CA ILE A 317 -17.03 5.01 0.93
C ILE A 317 -16.82 3.54 1.34
N PRO A 318 -16.16 3.25 2.49
CA PRO A 318 -15.95 4.13 3.65
C PRO A 318 -14.54 4.77 3.80
N ARG A 319 -13.72 4.84 2.73
CA ARG A 319 -12.33 5.33 2.79
C ARG A 319 -12.05 6.43 1.75
N ILE A 320 -11.02 7.23 2.03
CA ILE A 320 -10.46 8.18 1.08
C ILE A 320 -9.05 7.72 0.73
N ASP A 321 -8.72 7.72 -0.55
CA ASP A 321 -7.36 7.52 -1.03
C ASP A 321 -6.79 8.88 -1.48
N VAL A 322 -5.74 9.35 -0.80
CA VAL A 322 -5.10 10.65 -1.08
C VAL A 322 -3.74 10.44 -1.72
N TYR A 323 -3.37 11.28 -2.69
CA TYR A 323 -2.04 11.23 -3.30
C TYR A 323 -0.96 11.67 -2.29
N ASP A 324 0.18 10.99 -2.26
CA ASP A 324 1.30 11.38 -1.37
C ASP A 324 1.78 12.82 -1.60
N PRO A 325 1.94 13.32 -2.86
CA PRO A 325 2.27 14.71 -3.09
C PRO A 325 1.26 15.69 -2.48
N THR A 326 -0.03 15.33 -2.40
CA THR A 326 -1.03 16.18 -1.76
C THR A 326 -0.69 16.37 -0.28
N LEU A 327 -0.46 15.28 0.46
CA LEU A 327 -0.21 15.37 1.90
C LEU A 327 1.15 15.97 2.23
N GLU A 328 2.19 15.62 1.47
CA GLU A 328 3.57 16.01 1.76
C GLU A 328 3.92 17.42 1.26
N MET A 329 3.36 17.83 0.11
CA MET A 329 3.79 19.04 -0.57
C MET A 329 2.72 20.11 -0.67
N VAL A 330 1.44 19.72 -0.77
CA VAL A 330 0.34 20.65 -1.07
C VAL A 330 -0.33 21.16 0.21
N VAL A 331 -0.52 20.30 1.20
CA VAL A 331 -0.98 20.68 2.55
C VAL A 331 0.19 21.31 3.30
N ASP A 332 0.57 22.53 2.93
CA ASP A 332 1.77 23.22 3.43
C ASP A 332 1.51 24.19 4.59
N ASP A 333 0.24 24.39 4.96
CA ASP A 333 -0.20 25.26 6.06
C ASP A 333 -0.41 24.51 7.38
N TYR A 334 -0.01 23.24 7.46
CA TYR A 334 -0.25 22.37 8.60
C TYR A 334 0.91 21.42 8.86
N ASP A 335 1.41 21.46 10.10
CA ASP A 335 2.40 20.52 10.63
C ASP A 335 1.69 19.54 11.61
N PRO A 336 1.65 18.24 11.28
CA PRO A 336 0.93 17.25 12.08
C PRO A 336 1.54 16.97 13.45
N VAL A 337 2.80 17.36 13.72
CA VAL A 337 3.46 17.13 15.02
C VAL A 337 2.66 17.73 16.18
N TYR A 338 1.99 18.86 15.96
CA TYR A 338 1.25 19.58 17.00
C TYR A 338 0.01 18.83 17.52
N HIS A 339 -0.53 17.85 16.76
CA HIS A 339 -1.78 17.18 17.11
C HIS A 339 -1.66 15.67 17.36
N LEU A 340 -0.45 15.11 17.41
CA LEU A 340 -0.29 13.69 17.74
C LEU A 340 -0.82 13.33 19.14
N GLU A 341 -0.72 14.24 20.12
CA GLU A 341 -1.30 14.05 21.46
C GLU A 341 -2.82 14.11 21.48
N SER A 342 -3.41 15.06 20.72
CA SER A 342 -4.86 15.16 20.55
C SER A 342 -5.39 13.90 19.87
N LEU A 343 -4.68 13.39 18.86
CA LEU A 343 -4.99 12.12 18.21
C LEU A 343 -4.92 10.95 19.19
N LEU A 344 -3.89 10.87 20.04
CA LEU A 344 -3.80 9.83 21.08
C LEU A 344 -5.04 9.84 21.98
N THR A 345 -5.43 11.03 22.46
CA THR A 345 -6.60 11.19 23.33
C THR A 345 -7.89 10.76 22.62
N LEU A 346 -8.04 11.13 21.34
CA LEU A 346 -9.17 10.71 20.52
C LEU A 346 -9.21 9.19 20.35
N LEU A 347 -8.10 8.55 19.97
CA LEU A 347 -8.04 7.11 19.72
C LEU A 347 -8.31 6.28 20.98
N ILE A 348 -7.88 6.75 22.16
CA ILE A 348 -8.26 6.15 23.46
C ILE A 348 -9.77 6.22 23.65
N GLY A 349 -10.38 7.39 23.39
CA GLY A 349 -11.83 7.58 23.48
C GLY A 349 -12.63 6.70 22.50
N LEU A 350 -12.12 6.54 21.28
CA LEU A 350 -12.69 5.66 20.25
C LEU A 350 -12.45 4.17 20.51
N LYS A 351 -11.55 3.83 21.44
CA LYS A 351 -11.13 2.46 21.74
C LYS A 351 -10.58 1.72 20.51
N ASP A 352 -9.82 2.40 19.66
CA ASP A 352 -9.20 1.80 18.47
C ASP A 352 -7.79 1.28 18.81
N ALA A 353 -7.72 0.02 19.24
CA ALA A 353 -6.47 -0.61 19.65
C ALA A 353 -5.42 -0.67 18.52
N GLU A 354 -5.85 -0.87 17.27
CA GLU A 354 -4.94 -0.98 16.14
C GLU A 354 -4.32 0.39 15.81
N ASP A 355 -5.13 1.44 15.73
CA ASP A 355 -4.65 2.78 15.43
C ASP A 355 -3.80 3.35 16.59
N LEU A 356 -4.08 2.97 17.86
CA LEU A 356 -3.21 3.24 19.01
C LEU A 356 -1.82 2.61 18.87
N PHE A 357 -1.75 1.36 18.41
CA PHE A 357 -0.48 0.69 18.15
C PHE A 357 0.35 1.42 17.07
N TYR A 358 -0.28 1.85 15.96
CA TYR A 358 0.41 2.59 14.91
C TYR A 358 0.92 3.95 15.40
N LEU A 359 0.11 4.68 16.16
CA LEU A 359 0.52 5.94 16.78
C LEU A 359 1.67 5.74 17.79
N GLY A 360 1.65 4.65 18.57
CA GLY A 360 2.75 4.28 19.46
C GLY A 360 4.08 4.09 18.71
N ASN A 361 4.03 3.46 17.53
CA ASN A 361 5.22 3.34 16.66
C ASN A 361 5.72 4.70 16.20
N ALA A 362 4.82 5.61 15.80
CA ALA A 362 5.20 6.96 15.40
C ALA A 362 5.91 7.71 16.55
N PHE A 363 5.38 7.64 17.78
CA PHE A 363 6.02 8.23 18.95
C PHE A 363 7.37 7.58 19.28
N TYR A 364 7.50 6.26 19.14
CA TYR A 364 8.76 5.57 19.37
C TYR A 364 9.88 6.11 18.46
N TYR A 365 9.59 6.29 17.16
CA TYR A 365 10.59 6.84 16.22
C TYR A 365 10.92 8.30 16.46
N ASP A 366 9.95 9.08 16.95
CA ASP A 366 10.17 10.45 17.40
C ASP A 366 10.95 10.51 18.72
N LYS A 367 11.30 9.36 19.31
CA LYS A 367 11.91 9.22 20.64
C LYS A 367 11.04 9.82 21.75
N ASN A 368 9.74 9.94 21.50
CA ASN A 368 8.76 10.32 22.52
C ASN A 368 8.31 9.07 23.27
N TYR A 369 9.26 8.48 24.01
CA TYR A 369 9.11 7.18 24.65
C TYR A 369 7.95 7.12 25.66
N ASP A 370 7.68 8.22 26.37
CA ASP A 370 6.55 8.30 27.31
C ASP A 370 5.20 8.10 26.60
N LYS A 371 5.01 8.75 25.45
CA LYS A 371 3.78 8.63 24.66
C LYS A 371 3.72 7.31 23.90
N ALA A 372 4.86 6.77 23.46
CA ALA A 372 4.94 5.45 22.86
C ALA A 372 4.48 4.36 23.85
N GLU A 373 5.03 4.37 25.08
CA GLU A 373 4.65 3.45 26.15
C GLU A 373 3.16 3.57 26.48
N LYS A 374 2.66 4.80 26.66
CA LYS A 374 1.22 5.03 26.88
C LYS A 374 0.36 4.43 25.76
N SER A 375 0.74 4.65 24.51
CA SER A 375 -0.02 4.16 23.36
C SER A 375 -0.04 2.62 23.30
N TYR A 376 1.10 1.97 23.57
CA TYR A 376 1.16 0.50 23.63
C TYR A 376 0.37 -0.07 24.81
N ASN A 377 0.44 0.55 25.98
CA ASN A 377 -0.33 0.11 27.15
C ASN A 377 -1.85 0.26 26.92
N GLU A 378 -2.30 1.34 26.28
CA GLU A 378 -3.72 1.51 25.92
C GLU A 378 -4.16 0.53 24.81
N CYS A 379 -3.28 0.21 23.85
CA CYS A 379 -3.52 -0.86 22.89
C CYS A 379 -3.74 -2.21 23.60
N LEU A 380 -2.86 -2.57 24.53
CA LEU A 380 -2.90 -3.82 25.28
C LEU A 380 -4.05 -3.87 26.31
N SER A 381 -4.49 -2.74 26.83
CA SER A 381 -5.66 -2.68 27.72
C SER A 381 -6.96 -3.03 26.96
N LEU A 382 -7.03 -2.63 25.68
CA LEU A 382 -8.16 -2.92 24.79
C LEU A 382 -8.06 -4.30 24.15
N ASN A 383 -6.84 -4.75 23.82
CA ASN A 383 -6.57 -6.05 23.25
C ASN A 383 -5.31 -6.68 23.88
N PRO A 384 -5.47 -7.43 24.99
CA PRO A 384 -4.35 -8.07 25.66
C PRO A 384 -3.62 -9.11 24.81
N ASP A 385 -4.27 -9.70 23.80
CA ASP A 385 -3.64 -10.68 22.91
C ASP A 385 -2.97 -9.99 21.70
N TYR A 386 -2.75 -8.68 21.72
CA TYR A 386 -2.07 -7.96 20.64
C TYR A 386 -0.54 -8.15 20.73
N ALA A 387 -0.06 -9.33 20.35
CA ALA A 387 1.34 -9.75 20.45
C ALA A 387 2.36 -8.72 19.90
N LYS A 388 1.97 -7.92 18.91
CA LYS A 388 2.82 -6.86 18.33
C LYS A 388 3.04 -5.69 19.29
N ALA A 389 2.02 -5.30 20.04
CA ALA A 389 2.14 -4.25 21.04
C ALA A 389 3.02 -4.73 22.20
N HIS A 390 2.86 -5.99 22.65
CA HIS A 390 3.79 -6.61 23.60
C HIS A 390 5.24 -6.58 23.08
N SER A 391 5.47 -7.05 21.84
CA SER A 391 6.82 -7.07 21.27
C SER A 391 7.43 -5.67 21.15
N ASN A 392 6.67 -4.68 20.67
CA ASN A 392 7.16 -3.31 20.51
C ASN A 392 7.33 -2.58 21.86
N LEU A 393 6.46 -2.85 22.84
CA LEU A 393 6.64 -2.39 24.21
C LEU A 393 7.91 -3.00 24.81
N GLY A 394 8.17 -4.28 24.60
CA GLY A 394 9.44 -4.91 25.00
C GLY A 394 10.67 -4.25 24.37
N VAL A 395 10.61 -3.88 23.08
CA VAL A 395 11.67 -3.12 22.41
C VAL A 395 11.87 -1.75 23.06
N LEU A 396 10.78 -1.02 23.30
CA LEU A 396 10.81 0.28 23.96
C LEU A 396 11.39 0.18 25.38
N LEU A 397 10.93 -0.77 26.18
CA LEU A 397 11.40 -1.00 27.55
C LEU A 397 12.90 -1.32 27.59
N LYS A 398 13.39 -2.09 26.61
CA LYS A 398 14.82 -2.35 26.46
C LYS A 398 15.61 -1.07 26.14
N GLU A 399 15.11 -0.21 25.25
CA GLU A 399 15.73 1.11 24.97
C GLU A 399 15.73 2.02 26.22
N LEU A 400 14.78 1.82 27.12
CA LEU A 400 14.69 2.47 28.44
C LEU A 400 15.47 1.73 29.54
N GLU A 401 16.25 0.70 29.20
CA GLU A 401 17.03 -0.16 30.11
C GLU A 401 16.19 -0.94 31.15
N ARG A 402 14.86 -1.03 30.98
CA ARG A 402 13.91 -1.80 31.81
C ARG A 402 13.84 -3.26 31.34
N ASN A 403 14.97 -3.97 31.46
CA ASN A 403 15.16 -5.30 30.85
C ASN A 403 14.22 -6.40 31.39
N GLU A 404 13.88 -6.39 32.67
CA GLU A 404 13.00 -7.40 33.28
C GLU A 404 11.56 -7.29 32.77
N GLU A 405 11.07 -6.06 32.64
CA GLU A 405 9.76 -5.78 32.05
C GLU A 405 9.76 -6.12 30.56
N ALA A 406 10.83 -5.75 29.83
CA ALA A 406 10.99 -6.13 28.43
C ALA A 406 10.93 -7.65 28.20
N GLU A 407 11.61 -8.44 29.04
CA GLU A 407 11.58 -9.91 28.97
C GLU A 407 10.16 -10.44 29.18
N THR A 408 9.39 -9.84 30.10
CA THR A 408 8.00 -10.22 30.36
C THR A 408 7.13 -9.98 29.13
N GLU A 409 7.22 -8.80 28.54
CA GLU A 409 6.49 -8.44 27.33
C GLU A 409 6.87 -9.34 26.14
N TYR A 410 8.15 -9.65 25.97
CA TYR A 410 8.58 -10.59 24.92
C TYR A 410 8.07 -12.01 25.13
N LYS A 411 8.03 -12.50 26.37
CA LYS A 411 7.47 -13.83 26.68
C LYS A 411 5.98 -13.88 26.37
N GLU A 412 5.26 -12.81 26.66
CA GLU A 412 3.83 -12.74 26.36
C GLU A 412 3.58 -12.70 24.84
N ALA A 413 4.37 -11.92 24.10
CA ALA A 413 4.32 -11.92 22.64
C ALA A 413 4.64 -13.30 22.00
N ILE A 414 5.44 -14.14 22.65
CA ILE A 414 5.76 -15.51 22.21
C ILE A 414 4.66 -16.51 22.62
N ARG A 415 3.98 -16.26 23.74
CA ARG A 415 2.92 -17.12 24.29
C ARG A 415 1.66 -17.06 23.43
N ILE A 416 1.31 -15.87 22.94
CA ILE A 416 0.22 -15.61 21.99
C ILE A 416 0.58 -16.21 20.63
#